data_AF-A0A139WY67-F1
#
_entry.id   AF-A0A139WY67-F1
#
_cell.length_a   1.000
_cell.length_b   1.000
_cell.length_c   1.000
_cell.angle_alpha   90.00
_cell.angle_beta   90.00
_cell.angle_gamma   90.00
#
_symmetry.space_group_name_H-M   'P 1'
#
loop_
_entity.id
_entity.type
_entity.pdbx_description
1 polymer ?
#
loop_
_entity_poly.entity_id
_entity_poly.type
_entity_poly.pdbx_seq_one_letter_code
_entity_poly.pdbx_strand_id
1 'polypeptide(L)'
;MNTFSYITGATVELQQGLIMWIRKIEEYLNLYYQGNKENAKNTTFFNCMAKVEVLDELLISRRDDFRGVKDAQGILQSACIIEVAQIDIDDQSYTGLAIESLTNAPWSTITHPQPETRSGSATSLIEESSLYEAQPHTVTI
;
A
#
# COMPACT_ATOMS: atom_id res chain seq x y z
N MET A 1 17.27 8.29 -9.13
CA MET A 1 16.61 7.04 -8.71
C MET A 1 15.93 7.33 -7.39
N ASN A 2 14.66 6.98 -7.23
CA ASN A 2 13.97 7.16 -5.95
C ASN A 2 14.48 6.11 -4.97
N THR A 3 14.74 6.50 -3.73
CA THR A 3 15.12 5.59 -2.64
C THR A 3 13.90 5.42 -1.77
N PHE A 4 13.58 4.16 -1.46
CA PHE A 4 12.48 3.80 -0.59
C PHE A 4 13.00 3.03 0.63
N SER A 5 12.29 3.13 1.73
CA SER A 5 12.53 2.33 2.94
C SER A 5 11.28 1.54 3.31
N TYR A 6 11.48 0.27 3.65
CA TYR A 6 10.43 -0.70 3.90
C TYR A 6 9.84 -0.56 5.31
N ILE A 7 8.54 -0.80 5.45
CA ILE A 7 7.79 -0.76 6.70
C ILE A 7 7.05 -2.09 6.86
N THR A 8 7.21 -2.72 8.02
CA THR A 8 6.50 -3.94 8.42
C THR A 8 5.51 -3.63 9.53
N GLY A 9 4.27 -4.07 9.34
CA GLY A 9 3.17 -3.89 10.27
C GLY A 9 2.59 -2.47 10.27
N ALA A 10 1.45 -2.32 10.93
CA ALA A 10 0.72 -1.08 11.10
C ALA A 10 1.38 -0.19 12.16
N THR A 11 2.64 0.19 11.91
CA THR A 11 3.40 1.11 12.76
C THR A 11 2.73 2.49 12.83
N VAL A 12 3.11 3.31 13.82
CA VAL A 12 2.61 4.69 13.94
C VAL A 12 2.85 5.49 12.65
N GLU A 13 4.00 5.29 12.02
CA GLU A 13 4.34 5.95 10.76
C GLU A 13 3.42 5.53 9.61
N LEU A 14 3.13 4.24 9.46
CA LEU A 14 2.20 3.75 8.44
C LEU A 14 0.79 4.30 8.68
N GLN A 15 0.32 4.28 9.93
CA GLN A 15 -1.00 4.84 10.30
C GLN A 15 -1.10 6.33 9.98
N GLN A 16 -0.06 7.11 10.30
CA GLN A 16 0.01 8.54 9.95
C GLN A 16 0.03 8.76 8.43
N GLY A 17 0.73 7.90 7.69
CA GLY A 17 0.73 7.88 6.23
C GLY A 17 -0.66 7.65 5.65
N LEU A 18 -1.41 6.67 6.16
CA LEU A 18 -2.78 6.40 5.73
C LEU A 18 -3.74 7.55 6.07
N ILE A 19 -3.63 8.15 7.26
CA ILE A 19 -4.41 9.35 7.62
C ILE A 19 -4.15 10.49 6.62
N MET A 20 -2.88 10.69 6.23
CA MET A 20 -2.53 11.68 5.21
C MET A 20 -3.13 11.31 3.84
N TRP A 21 -3.13 10.04 3.46
CA TRP A 21 -3.75 9.58 2.22
C TRP A 21 -5.26 9.85 2.20
N ILE A 22 -5.99 9.55 3.28
CA ILE A 22 -7.42 9.81 3.40
C ILE A 22 -7.71 11.31 3.20
N ARG A 23 -6.96 12.19 3.87
CA ARG A 23 -7.08 13.65 3.69
C ARG A 23 -6.82 14.09 2.25
N LYS A 24 -5.79 13.52 1.61
CA LYS A 24 -5.48 13.83 0.20
C LYS A 24 -6.52 13.29 -0.77
N ILE A 25 -7.14 12.15 -0.48
CA ILE A 25 -8.27 11.64 -1.27
C ILE A 25 -9.43 12.64 -1.21
N GLU A 26 -9.80 13.12 -0.02
CA GLU A 26 -10.87 14.11 0.13
C GLU A 26 -10.54 15.42 -0.60
N GLU A 27 -9.30 15.91 -0.46
CA GLU A 27 -8.81 17.09 -1.18
C GLU A 27 -8.95 16.92 -2.70
N TYR A 28 -8.46 15.82 -3.25
CA TYR A 28 -8.50 15.55 -4.69
C TYR A 28 -9.91 15.28 -5.20
N LEU A 29 -10.75 14.62 -4.41
CA LEU A 29 -12.15 14.42 -4.75
C LEU A 29 -12.87 15.77 -4.90
N ASN A 30 -12.63 16.70 -3.97
CA ASN A 30 -13.19 18.05 -4.03
C ASN A 30 -12.64 18.85 -5.23
N LEU A 31 -11.32 18.84 -5.43
CA LEU A 31 -10.67 19.64 -6.47
C LEU A 31 -10.99 19.17 -7.88
N TYR A 32 -11.00 17.85 -8.11
CA TYR A 32 -11.02 17.29 -9.47
C TYR A 32 -12.33 16.56 -9.81
N TYR A 33 -13.13 16.20 -8.80
CA TYR A 33 -14.34 15.39 -8.98
C TYR A 33 -15.59 16.00 -8.31
N GLN A 34 -15.54 17.30 -7.98
CA GLN A 34 -16.66 18.06 -7.41
C GLN A 34 -17.17 17.49 -6.08
N GLY A 35 -16.31 16.81 -5.32
CA GLY A 35 -16.66 16.18 -4.05
C GLY A 35 -17.52 14.92 -4.19
N ASN A 36 -17.74 14.41 -5.42
CA ASN A 36 -18.60 13.26 -5.66
C ASN A 36 -17.79 12.05 -6.14
N LYS A 37 -17.77 10.98 -5.33
CA LYS A 37 -17.08 9.71 -5.64
C LYS A 37 -17.54 9.09 -6.96
N GLU A 38 -18.80 9.29 -7.35
CA GLU A 38 -19.36 8.78 -8.61
C GLU A 38 -18.63 9.36 -9.83
N ASN A 39 -18.20 10.62 -9.75
CA ASN A 39 -17.47 11.27 -10.84
C ASN A 39 -16.06 10.70 -11.03
N ALA A 40 -15.51 10.05 -10.00
CA ALA A 40 -14.22 9.39 -10.06
C ALA A 40 -14.31 7.94 -10.57
N LYS A 41 -15.50 7.36 -10.73
CA LYS A 41 -15.67 5.97 -11.18
C LYS A 41 -14.88 5.67 -12.45
N ASN A 42 -14.37 4.45 -12.55
CA ASN A 42 -13.54 3.96 -13.65
C ASN A 42 -12.18 4.68 -13.80
N THR A 43 -11.72 5.43 -12.78
CA THR A 43 -10.37 6.00 -12.75
C THR A 43 -9.44 5.20 -11.84
N THR A 44 -8.13 5.31 -12.09
CA THR A 44 -7.10 4.76 -11.19
C THR A 44 -7.20 5.35 -9.78
N PHE A 45 -7.55 6.63 -9.68
CA PHE A 45 -7.77 7.31 -8.40
C PHE A 45 -8.93 6.70 -7.61
N PHE A 46 -10.05 6.35 -8.26
CA PHE A 46 -11.15 5.67 -7.58
C PHE A 46 -10.77 4.28 -7.08
N ASN A 47 -10.01 3.52 -7.87
CA ASN A 47 -9.49 2.23 -7.43
C ASN A 47 -8.51 2.38 -6.25
N CYS A 48 -7.70 3.44 -6.25
CA CYS A 48 -6.83 3.79 -5.13
C CYS A 48 -7.65 4.07 -3.86
N MET A 49 -8.65 4.95 -3.95
CA MET A 49 -9.55 5.29 -2.85
C MET A 49 -10.20 4.04 -2.25
N ALA A 50 -10.80 3.17 -3.08
CA ALA A 50 -11.44 1.94 -2.61
C ALA A 50 -10.45 1.01 -1.88
N LYS A 51 -9.20 0.90 -2.36
CA LYS A 51 -8.17 0.12 -1.67
C LYS A 51 -7.73 0.77 -0.36
N VAL A 52 -7.62 2.10 -0.31
CA VAL A 52 -7.28 2.82 0.93
C VAL A 52 -8.37 2.66 1.98
N GLU A 53 -9.65 2.65 1.59
CA GLU A 53 -10.77 2.33 2.50
C GLU A 53 -10.59 0.94 3.13
N VAL A 54 -10.28 -0.08 2.33
CA VAL A 54 -9.99 -1.44 2.85
C VAL A 54 -8.77 -1.45 3.79
N LEU A 55 -7.70 -0.72 3.45
CA LEU A 55 -6.52 -0.61 4.31
C LEU A 55 -6.85 0.04 5.66
N ASP A 56 -7.70 1.07 5.69
CA ASP A 56 -8.11 1.74 6.92
C ASP A 56 -9.01 0.84 7.78
N GLU A 57 -9.98 0.17 7.16
CA GLU A 57 -10.89 -0.77 7.85
C GLU A 57 -10.16 -1.91 8.56
N LEU A 58 -9.08 -2.43 7.95
CA LEU A 58 -8.32 -3.58 8.46
C LEU A 58 -7.12 -3.19 9.34
N LEU A 59 -6.87 -1.89 9.52
CA LEU A 59 -5.68 -1.36 10.19
C LEU A 59 -5.51 -1.84 11.63
N ILE A 60 -6.63 -2.12 12.32
CA ILE A 60 -6.63 -2.58 13.72
C ILE A 60 -6.63 -4.10 13.82
N SER A 61 -7.35 -4.80 12.93
CA SER A 61 -7.53 -6.25 13.00
C SER A 61 -6.37 -7.04 12.39
N ARG A 62 -5.65 -6.47 11.42
CA ARG A 62 -4.58 -7.15 10.66
C ARG A 62 -3.24 -6.43 10.78
N ARG A 63 -2.92 -5.90 11.97
CA ARG A 63 -1.77 -5.01 12.17
C ARG A 63 -0.46 -5.56 11.62
N ASP A 64 -0.16 -6.82 11.84
CA ASP A 64 1.12 -7.42 11.47
C ASP A 64 1.23 -7.75 9.98
N ASP A 65 0.10 -7.73 9.26
CA ASP A 65 0.01 -8.07 7.83
C ASP A 65 0.31 -6.86 6.93
N PHE A 66 0.31 -5.65 7.48
CA PHE A 66 0.58 -4.45 6.69
C PHE A 66 2.02 -4.42 6.21
N ARG A 67 2.23 -4.00 4.96
CA ARG A 67 3.52 -3.62 4.41
C ARG A 67 3.41 -2.26 3.75
N GLY A 68 4.50 -1.51 3.76
CA GLY A 68 4.56 -0.21 3.11
C GLY A 68 5.97 0.19 2.72
N VAL A 69 6.06 1.21 1.87
CA VAL A 69 7.32 1.87 1.56
C VAL A 69 7.15 3.38 1.68
N LYS A 70 8.17 4.02 2.25
CA LYS A 70 8.28 5.47 2.35
C LYS A 70 9.47 5.99 1.57
N ASP A 71 9.38 7.23 1.09
CA ASP A 71 10.51 7.91 0.45
C ASP A 71 11.53 8.44 1.47
N ALA A 72 12.59 9.06 0.97
CA ALA A 72 13.64 9.68 1.77
C ALA A 72 13.16 10.84 2.66
N GLN A 73 11.96 11.38 2.44
CA GLN A 73 11.34 12.40 3.28
C GLN A 73 10.45 11.79 4.39
N GLY A 74 10.35 10.46 4.44
CA GLY A 74 9.49 9.75 5.38
C GLY A 74 8.02 9.71 4.96
N ILE A 75 7.70 10.08 3.71
CA ILE A 75 6.31 10.08 3.22
C ILE A 75 5.97 8.69 2.70
N LEU A 76 4.85 8.12 3.15
CA LEU A 76 4.34 6.83 2.67
C LEU A 76 3.93 6.91 1.20
N GLN A 77 4.53 6.08 0.34
CA GLN A 77 4.35 6.11 -1.12
C GLN A 77 3.60 4.90 -1.68
N SER A 78 3.61 3.75 -0.99
CA SER A 78 2.79 2.58 -1.33
C SER A 78 2.57 1.71 -0.08
N ALA A 79 1.46 0.98 -0.07
CA ALA A 79 1.09 0.07 1.01
C ALA A 79 0.25 -1.10 0.47
N CYS A 80 0.30 -2.21 1.19
CA CYS A 80 -0.54 -3.39 0.98
C CYS A 80 -0.75 -4.14 2.30
N ILE A 81 -1.62 -5.14 2.25
CA ILE A 81 -1.74 -6.19 3.26
C ILE A 81 -1.19 -7.46 2.62
N ILE A 82 -0.43 -8.25 3.37
CA ILE A 82 0.06 -9.54 2.91
C ILE A 82 -0.45 -10.67 3.81
N GLU A 83 -0.59 -11.85 3.23
CA GLU A 83 -0.93 -13.07 3.95
C GLU A 83 -0.11 -14.23 3.42
N VAL A 84 0.34 -15.11 4.32
CA VAL A 84 0.96 -16.38 3.91
C VAL A 84 -0.14 -17.31 3.44
N ALA A 85 -0.13 -17.64 2.16
CA ALA A 85 -1.12 -18.51 1.54
C ALA A 85 -0.48 -19.83 1.09
N GLN A 86 -1.22 -20.92 1.24
CA GLN A 86 -0.90 -22.20 0.62
C GLN A 86 -1.73 -22.38 -0.66
N ILE A 87 -1.07 -22.76 -1.74
CA ILE A 87 -1.68 -22.99 -3.05
C ILE A 87 -1.31 -24.40 -3.50
N ASP A 88 -2.31 -25.21 -3.78
CA ASP A 88 -2.13 -26.57 -4.28
C ASP A 88 -2.21 -26.58 -5.82
N ILE A 89 -1.16 -27.05 -6.47
CA ILE A 89 -1.06 -27.19 -7.93
C ILE A 89 -0.55 -28.60 -8.24
N ASP A 90 -1.33 -29.37 -9.01
CA ASP A 90 -0.96 -30.72 -9.49
C ASP A 90 -0.37 -31.63 -8.39
N ASP A 91 -1.12 -31.81 -7.30
CA ASP A 91 -0.75 -32.62 -6.11
C ASP A 91 0.47 -32.11 -5.32
N GLN A 92 0.94 -30.88 -5.59
CA GLN A 92 2.01 -30.23 -4.84
C GLN A 92 1.50 -28.98 -4.13
N SER A 93 1.87 -28.83 -2.85
CA SER A 93 1.52 -27.65 -2.06
C SER A 93 2.66 -26.64 -2.07
N TYR A 94 2.35 -25.40 -2.42
CA TYR A 94 3.26 -24.27 -2.47
C TYR A 94 2.87 -23.26 -1.41
N THR A 95 3.84 -22.77 -0.64
CA THR A 95 3.63 -21.63 0.26
C THR A 95 4.09 -20.36 -0.44
N GLY A 96 3.25 -19.33 -0.45
CA GLY A 96 3.53 -18.04 -1.06
C GLY A 96 2.90 -16.88 -0.29
N LEU A 97 3.04 -15.69 -0.85
CA LEU A 97 2.44 -14.48 -0.31
C LEU A 97 1.24 -14.07 -1.17
N ALA A 98 0.06 -14.04 -0.56
CA ALA A 98 -1.07 -13.33 -1.12
C ALA A 98 -0.91 -11.83 -0.82
N ILE A 99 -1.06 -11.00 -1.85
CA ILE A 99 -0.99 -9.54 -1.71
C ILE A 99 -2.40 -8.98 -1.89
N GLU A 100 -2.90 -8.33 -0.86
CA GLU A 100 -4.20 -7.69 -0.83
C GLU A 100 -4.06 -6.17 -0.82
N SER A 101 -5.02 -5.49 -1.44
CA SER A 101 -5.18 -4.02 -1.39
C SER A 101 -3.92 -3.21 -1.75
N LEU A 102 -3.00 -3.78 -2.55
CA LEU A 102 -1.81 -3.07 -3.02
C LEU A 102 -2.20 -1.79 -3.76
N THR A 103 -1.76 -0.65 -3.23
CA THR A 103 -2.03 0.66 -3.80
C THR A 103 -0.85 1.61 -3.62
N ASN A 104 -0.75 2.58 -4.53
CA ASN A 104 0.15 3.71 -4.38
C ASN A 104 -0.56 4.83 -3.62
N ALA A 105 0.22 5.80 -3.16
CA ALA A 105 -0.31 7.00 -2.58
C ALA A 105 -1.24 7.75 -3.56
N PRO A 106 -2.27 8.47 -3.06
CA PRO A 106 -3.30 9.07 -3.91
C PRO A 106 -2.75 10.00 -4.99
N TRP A 107 -1.71 10.77 -4.66
CA TRP A 107 -1.04 11.71 -5.57
C TRP A 107 -0.32 11.04 -6.73
N SER A 108 -0.06 9.74 -6.66
CA SER A 108 0.52 8.95 -7.75
C SER A 108 -0.55 8.33 -8.66
N THR A 109 -1.83 8.48 -8.34
CA THR A 109 -2.95 7.84 -9.06
C THR A 109 -3.89 8.83 -9.75
N ILE A 110 -3.71 10.13 -9.47
CA ILE A 110 -4.42 11.20 -10.14
C ILE A 110 -3.68 11.65 -11.39
N THR A 111 -4.42 12.07 -12.42
CA THR A 111 -3.86 12.47 -13.72
C THR A 111 -3.00 13.73 -13.64
N HIS A 112 -3.25 14.60 -12.65
CA HIS A 112 -2.51 15.84 -12.47
C HIS A 112 -1.24 15.59 -11.65
N PRO A 113 -0.04 15.86 -12.19
CA PRO A 113 1.22 15.64 -11.47
C PRO A 113 1.25 16.37 -10.14
N GLN A 114 1.72 15.70 -9.09
CA GLN A 114 1.87 16.26 -7.75
C GLN A 114 3.36 16.26 -7.35
N PRO A 115 3.83 17.23 -6.54
CA PRO A 115 5.23 17.30 -6.14
C PRO A 115 5.69 16.10 -5.30
N GLU A 116 4.76 15.41 -4.61
CA GLU A 116 5.01 14.23 -3.80
C GLU A 116 5.12 12.94 -4.62
N THR A 117 4.77 12.96 -5.92
CA THR A 117 4.80 11.76 -6.77
C THR A 117 6.21 11.18 -6.86
N ARG A 118 6.32 9.89 -6.54
CA ARG A 118 7.55 9.10 -6.70
C ARG A 118 7.22 7.83 -7.48
N SER A 119 7.84 7.66 -8.65
CA SER A 119 7.70 6.45 -9.44
C SER A 119 8.45 5.27 -8.81
N GLY A 120 7.92 4.05 -9.02
CA GLY A 120 8.56 2.80 -8.60
C GLY A 120 8.26 2.34 -7.16
N SER A 121 7.41 3.04 -6.40
CA SER A 121 7.08 2.68 -5.02
C SER A 121 6.41 1.29 -4.90
N ALA A 122 5.38 1.00 -5.69
CA ALA A 122 4.74 -0.32 -5.69
C ALA A 122 5.72 -1.45 -6.08
N THR A 123 6.59 -1.22 -7.06
CA THR A 123 7.62 -2.20 -7.47
C THR A 123 8.59 -2.47 -6.31
N SER A 124 9.11 -1.41 -5.69
CA SER A 124 9.99 -1.53 -4.52
C SER A 124 9.30 -2.26 -3.37
N LEU A 125 8.02 -2.01 -3.13
CA LEU A 125 7.25 -2.71 -2.09
C LEU A 125 7.16 -4.22 -2.34
N ILE A 126 6.93 -4.64 -3.59
CA ILE A 126 6.86 -6.07 -3.95
C ILE A 126 8.24 -6.73 -3.81
N GLU A 127 9.29 -6.08 -4.31
CA GLU A 127 10.67 -6.59 -4.23
C GLU A 127 11.10 -6.79 -2.77
N GLU A 128 10.90 -5.78 -1.92
CA GLU A 128 11.25 -5.85 -0.49
C GLU A 128 10.40 -6.88 0.26
N SER A 129 9.10 -7.00 -0.06
CA SER A 129 8.24 -8.01 0.58
C SER A 129 8.67 -9.43 0.25
N SER A 130 9.14 -9.65 -0.98
CA SER A 130 9.63 -10.96 -1.41
C SER A 130 10.97 -11.30 -0.75
N LEU A 131 11.83 -10.30 -0.55
CA LEU A 131 13.13 -10.47 0.11
C LEU A 131 13.01 -10.67 1.62
N TYR A 132 12.10 -9.95 2.28
CA TYR A 132 11.92 -10.01 3.73
C TYR A 132 11.42 -11.40 4.18
N GLU A 133 10.41 -11.93 3.50
CA GLU A 133 9.78 -13.20 3.86
C GLU A 133 10.62 -14.43 3.43
N ALA A 134 11.61 -14.23 2.56
CA ALA A 134 12.59 -15.26 2.21
C ALA A 134 13.70 -15.43 3.27
N GLN A 135 13.80 -14.54 4.27
CA GLN A 135 14.80 -14.66 5.32
C GLN A 135 14.38 -15.70 6.37
N PRO A 136 15.25 -16.66 6.75
CA PRO A 136 14.94 -17.58 7.84
C PRO A 136 14.83 -16.79 9.14
N HIS A 137 13.61 -16.64 9.66
CA HIS A 137 13.40 -16.07 10.99
C HIS A 137 14.12 -16.95 12.02
N THR A 138 15.31 -16.52 12.43
CA THR A 138 16.05 -17.19 13.50
C THR A 138 15.37 -16.82 14.81
N VAL A 139 14.42 -17.66 15.25
CA VAL A 139 13.86 -17.56 16.59
C VAL A 139 14.99 -17.86 17.56
N THR A 140 15.55 -16.80 18.16
CA THR A 140 16.44 -16.96 19.31
C THR A 140 15.53 -17.14 20.52
N ILE A 141 15.55 -18.36 21.07
CA ILE A 141 14.82 -18.77 22.28
C ILE A 141 15.52 -18.19 23.51
#